data_AF-Q4U1A6-F1
#
_entry.id   AF-Q4U1A6-F1
#
_cell.length_a   1.000
_cell.length_b   1.000
_cell.length_c   1.000
_cell.angle_alpha   90.00
_cell.angle_beta   90.00
_cell.angle_gamma   90.00
#
_symmetry.space_group_name_H-M   'P 1'
#
loop_
_entity.id
_entity.type
_entity.pdbx_description
1 polymer ?
#
loop_
_entity_poly.entity_id
_entity_poly.type
_entity_poly.pdbx_seq_one_letter_code
_entity_poly.pdbx_strand_id
1 'polypeptide(L)'
;MRHPIPDYLASLVTELGAVNPGETAQYIPVLAEADPDRFGIALATPTGRLHCAGDADVEFTIQSASKPFTYAAALVDRGFAAVDRQVGLNPSGEAFNELSLEAESHRPDNAMINAGALAVHQLLVGPEASRKERLDRAVEIMSLLAGRRLSVDWETYESEMAVSDRNLSLAHMLRSYGVLQDSAEEIVAGYVAQCAVLVTVKDLAVMGACLATGGIHPMTGERMLPSIVARRVVSVMTSSGMYDAAGQWLADVGIPAKSGVAGGVLGALPGRVGIGVFSPRLDEVGNSARGVLACRRLSEDFRLHLMDGDSLGGTAVRFVEREGDRVFLHLQGVIRFGGAEAVLDALTDLRTGAEKPGTGWDAAVYPRWQEAAADRAALSAATGGGAVHEAAAAAARDENDGPIRTVVLNLARVDRIDDVGRRLIAEGVRRLQADGVRVEVEDPERILPLEEAGAH
;
A
#
# COMPACT_ATOMS: atom_id res chain seq x y z
N MET A 1 0.55 -30.02 -1.14
CA MET A 1 -0.50 -29.15 -0.54
C MET A 1 -0.78 -28.04 -1.54
N ARG A 2 -2.06 -27.74 -1.85
CA ARG A 2 -2.43 -26.57 -2.68
C ARG A 2 -2.51 -25.33 -1.79
N HIS A 3 -2.21 -24.17 -2.34
CA HIS A 3 -2.32 -22.90 -1.62
C HIS A 3 -3.80 -22.57 -1.40
N PRO A 4 -4.23 -22.10 -0.21
CA PRO A 4 -5.66 -21.88 0.08
C PRO A 4 -6.25 -20.62 -0.59
N ILE A 5 -5.43 -19.62 -0.92
CA ILE A 5 -5.92 -18.36 -1.51
C ILE A 5 -6.68 -18.56 -2.84
N PRO A 6 -6.17 -19.32 -3.83
CA PRO A 6 -6.93 -19.62 -5.05
C PRO A 6 -8.31 -20.25 -4.79
N ASP A 7 -8.42 -21.17 -3.83
CA ASP A 7 -9.69 -21.82 -3.48
C ASP A 7 -10.66 -20.81 -2.86
N TYR A 8 -10.17 -19.94 -1.97
CA TYR A 8 -10.96 -18.82 -1.42
C TYR A 8 -11.44 -17.86 -2.52
N LEU A 9 -10.56 -17.45 -3.44
CA LEU A 9 -10.94 -16.56 -4.54
C LEU A 9 -11.98 -17.22 -5.46
N ALA A 10 -11.89 -18.52 -5.71
CA ALA A 10 -12.88 -19.26 -6.48
C ALA A 10 -14.24 -19.36 -5.77
N SER A 11 -14.25 -19.55 -4.45
CA SER A 11 -15.47 -19.49 -3.63
C SER A 11 -16.11 -18.11 -3.73
N LEU A 12 -15.31 -17.05 -3.56
CA LEU A 12 -15.78 -15.67 -3.64
C LEU A 12 -16.37 -15.33 -5.02
N VAL A 13 -15.73 -15.78 -6.10
CA VAL A 13 -16.25 -15.64 -7.47
C VAL A 13 -17.59 -16.35 -7.63
N THR A 14 -17.74 -17.55 -7.06
CA THR A 14 -18.98 -18.33 -7.14
C THR A 14 -20.11 -17.69 -6.34
N GLU A 15 -19.83 -17.28 -5.11
CA GLU A 15 -20.82 -16.69 -4.19
C GLU A 15 -21.32 -15.33 -4.69
N LEU A 16 -20.41 -14.43 -5.06
CA LEU A 16 -20.77 -13.13 -5.60
C LEU A 16 -21.27 -13.22 -7.05
N GLY A 17 -20.90 -14.27 -7.78
CA GLY A 17 -21.45 -14.56 -9.11
C GLY A 17 -22.96 -14.84 -9.11
N ALA A 18 -23.52 -15.29 -7.98
CA ALA A 18 -24.96 -15.45 -7.81
C ALA A 18 -25.70 -14.10 -7.60
N VAL A 19 -24.98 -13.00 -7.40
CA VAL A 19 -25.51 -11.66 -7.17
C VAL A 19 -25.13 -10.78 -8.35
N ASN A 20 -26.12 -10.34 -9.14
CA ASN A 20 -25.90 -9.51 -10.34
C ASN A 20 -26.48 -8.08 -10.17
N PRO A 21 -26.00 -7.29 -9.20
CA PRO A 21 -26.47 -5.92 -9.03
C PRO A 21 -25.89 -5.01 -10.13
N GLY A 22 -26.64 -3.95 -10.46
CA GLY A 22 -26.18 -2.94 -11.40
C GLY A 22 -26.33 -3.31 -12.88
N GLU A 23 -25.86 -2.39 -13.73
CA GLU A 23 -25.98 -2.45 -15.19
C GLU A 23 -24.65 -2.12 -15.87
N THR A 24 -24.41 -2.61 -17.08
CA THR A 24 -23.22 -2.23 -17.85
C THR A 24 -23.30 -0.75 -18.26
N ALA A 25 -22.16 -0.13 -18.54
CA ALA A 25 -22.16 1.26 -18.98
C ALA A 25 -22.81 1.40 -20.37
N GLN A 26 -23.85 2.21 -20.48
CA GLN A 26 -24.70 2.28 -21.69
C GLN A 26 -24.32 3.40 -22.67
N TYR A 27 -23.35 4.25 -22.33
CA TYR A 27 -23.10 5.49 -23.09
C TYR A 27 -22.27 5.30 -24.36
N ILE A 28 -21.60 4.15 -24.51
CA ILE A 28 -20.94 3.72 -25.75
C ILE A 28 -21.23 2.24 -26.07
N PRO A 29 -21.31 1.84 -27.35
CA PRO A 29 -21.66 0.47 -27.74
C PRO A 29 -20.74 -0.60 -27.16
N VAL A 30 -19.42 -0.37 -27.21
CA VAL A 30 -18.42 -1.37 -26.76
C VAL A 30 -18.58 -1.75 -25.29
N LEU A 31 -18.97 -0.80 -24.43
CA LEU A 31 -19.23 -1.09 -23.01
C LEU A 31 -20.63 -1.64 -22.76
N ALA A 32 -21.62 -1.21 -23.55
CA ALA A 32 -23.00 -1.67 -23.43
C ALA A 32 -23.12 -3.16 -23.82
N GLU A 33 -22.35 -3.59 -24.83
CA GLU A 33 -22.31 -4.96 -25.35
C GLU A 33 -21.38 -5.90 -24.55
N ALA A 34 -20.66 -5.38 -23.54
CA ALA A 34 -19.82 -6.19 -22.68
C ALA A 34 -20.65 -7.28 -21.97
N ASP A 35 -20.13 -8.50 -21.93
CA ASP A 35 -20.79 -9.63 -21.25
C ASP A 35 -20.97 -9.32 -19.75
N PRO A 36 -22.21 -9.09 -19.29
CA PRO A 36 -22.48 -8.54 -17.97
C PRO A 36 -22.19 -9.55 -16.84
N ASP A 37 -22.03 -10.83 -17.18
CA ASP A 37 -21.83 -11.90 -16.21
C ASP A 37 -20.35 -12.17 -15.94
N ARG A 38 -19.42 -11.60 -16.73
CA ARG A 38 -17.97 -11.72 -16.52
C ARG A 38 -17.54 -11.27 -15.14
N PHE A 39 -16.77 -12.11 -14.46
CA PHE A 39 -16.23 -11.82 -13.14
C PHE A 39 -14.86 -12.45 -12.92
N GLY A 40 -13.85 -11.61 -12.75
CA GLY A 40 -12.48 -12.03 -12.47
C GLY A 40 -11.91 -11.31 -11.25
N ILE A 41 -11.07 -12.01 -10.49
CA ILE A 41 -10.34 -11.45 -9.36
C ILE A 41 -8.89 -11.95 -9.33
N ALA A 42 -7.96 -11.07 -8.96
CA ALA A 42 -6.56 -11.41 -8.77
C ALA A 42 -5.94 -10.65 -7.58
N LEU A 43 -4.99 -11.31 -6.90
CA LEU A 43 -4.17 -10.80 -5.82
C LEU A 43 -2.69 -11.01 -6.16
N ALA A 44 -1.90 -9.95 -6.14
CA ALA A 44 -0.45 -10.01 -6.27
C ALA A 44 0.22 -9.61 -4.95
N THR A 45 1.06 -10.47 -4.40
CA THR A 45 1.76 -10.22 -3.14
C THR A 45 3.11 -9.54 -3.38
N PRO A 46 3.65 -8.81 -2.37
CA PRO A 46 5.01 -8.27 -2.40
C PRO A 46 6.10 -9.33 -2.64
N THR A 47 5.81 -10.59 -2.36
CA THR A 47 6.72 -11.73 -2.58
C THR A 47 6.68 -12.29 -4.00
N GLY A 48 5.96 -11.65 -4.92
CA GLY A 48 5.89 -12.04 -6.33
C GLY A 48 4.89 -13.16 -6.63
N ARG A 49 4.00 -13.50 -5.70
CA ARG A 49 2.95 -14.50 -5.95
C ARG A 49 1.70 -13.84 -6.53
N LEU A 50 1.17 -14.43 -7.58
CA LEU A 50 -0.09 -14.05 -8.20
C LEU A 50 -1.11 -15.17 -7.98
N HIS A 51 -2.24 -14.82 -7.38
CA HIS A 51 -3.39 -15.71 -7.19
C HIS A 51 -4.58 -15.11 -7.95
N CYS A 52 -5.37 -15.93 -8.63
CA CYS A 52 -6.51 -15.44 -9.40
C CYS A 52 -7.63 -16.49 -9.49
N ALA A 53 -8.84 -16.04 -9.79
CA ALA A 53 -10.01 -16.88 -10.06
C ALA A 53 -10.98 -16.18 -11.02
N GLY A 54 -11.89 -16.95 -11.62
CA GLY A 54 -12.89 -16.44 -12.56
C GLY A 54 -12.30 -16.07 -13.92
N ASP A 55 -12.86 -15.04 -14.55
CA ASP A 55 -12.48 -14.51 -15.87
C ASP A 55 -11.17 -13.70 -15.81
N ALA A 56 -10.13 -14.26 -15.21
CA ALA A 56 -8.93 -13.51 -14.84
C ALA A 56 -8.03 -13.11 -16.02
N ASP A 57 -8.23 -13.73 -17.18
CA ASP A 57 -7.46 -13.51 -18.41
C ASP A 57 -8.23 -12.71 -19.47
N VAL A 58 -9.47 -12.30 -19.19
CA VAL A 58 -10.26 -11.47 -20.11
C VAL A 58 -9.66 -10.07 -20.14
N GLU A 59 -9.38 -9.59 -21.35
CA GLU A 59 -8.95 -8.21 -21.57
C GLU A 59 -10.14 -7.25 -21.60
N PHE A 60 -9.96 -6.09 -20.98
CA PHE A 60 -10.91 -4.99 -20.97
C PHE A 60 -10.14 -3.66 -20.94
N THR A 61 -10.79 -2.58 -21.38
CA THR A 61 -10.16 -1.25 -21.32
C THR A 61 -10.02 -0.76 -19.88
N ILE A 62 -8.84 -0.27 -19.52
CA ILE A 62 -8.49 0.16 -18.15
C ILE A 62 -9.31 1.38 -17.67
N GLN A 63 -9.78 2.22 -18.59
CA GLN A 63 -10.58 3.41 -18.31
C GLN A 63 -9.92 4.31 -17.25
N SER A 64 -10.71 4.89 -16.34
CA SER A 64 -10.22 5.75 -15.26
C SER A 64 -9.23 5.08 -14.29
N ALA A 65 -9.08 3.74 -14.30
CA ALA A 65 -8.03 3.07 -13.55
C ALA A 65 -6.61 3.34 -14.12
N SER A 66 -6.50 3.98 -15.29
CA SER A 66 -5.22 4.47 -15.84
C SER A 66 -4.63 5.68 -15.11
N LYS A 67 -5.47 6.52 -14.51
CA LYS A 67 -5.09 7.84 -13.95
C LYS A 67 -3.96 7.79 -12.92
N PRO A 68 -3.94 6.83 -11.97
CA PRO A 68 -2.84 6.72 -11.01
C PRO A 68 -1.47 6.52 -11.68
N PHE A 69 -1.43 5.77 -12.78
CA PHE A 69 -0.18 5.42 -13.47
C PHE A 69 0.37 6.60 -14.27
N THR A 70 -0.48 7.35 -14.95
CA THR A 70 -0.03 8.56 -15.65
C THR A 70 0.29 9.70 -14.69
N TYR A 71 -0.37 9.76 -13.53
CA TYR A 71 0.04 10.64 -12.45
C TYR A 71 1.43 10.28 -11.91
N ALA A 72 1.72 8.98 -11.72
CA ALA A 72 3.05 8.52 -11.35
C ALA A 72 4.10 8.92 -12.41
N ALA A 73 3.82 8.72 -13.70
CA ALA A 73 4.71 9.09 -14.78
C ALA A 73 4.96 10.61 -14.82
N ALA A 74 3.92 11.45 -14.70
CA ALA A 74 4.09 12.91 -14.66
C ALA A 74 4.95 13.36 -13.46
N LEU A 75 4.79 12.73 -12.29
CA LEU A 75 5.63 13.02 -11.11
C LEU A 75 7.09 12.62 -11.35
N VAL A 76 7.34 11.52 -12.05
CA VAL A 76 8.70 11.10 -12.43
C VAL A 76 9.31 12.05 -13.47
N ASP A 77 8.55 12.39 -14.51
CA ASP A 77 9.04 13.15 -15.66
C ASP A 77 9.23 14.65 -15.33
N ARG A 78 8.37 15.20 -14.46
CA ARG A 78 8.31 16.65 -14.18
C ARG A 78 8.65 17.04 -12.74
N GLY A 79 8.63 16.09 -11.82
CA GLY A 79 8.82 16.34 -10.39
C GLY A 79 7.60 16.94 -9.69
N PHE A 80 7.55 16.78 -8.36
CA PHE A 80 6.44 17.19 -7.51
C PHE A 80 6.02 18.65 -7.70
N ALA A 81 6.98 19.59 -7.64
CA ALA A 81 6.66 21.01 -7.70
C ALA A 81 6.01 21.44 -9.03
N ALA A 82 6.36 20.79 -10.15
CA ALA A 82 5.77 21.11 -11.45
C ALA A 82 4.35 20.55 -11.58
N VAL A 83 4.13 19.33 -11.08
CA VAL A 83 2.82 18.68 -11.10
C VAL A 83 1.86 19.36 -10.10
N ASP A 84 2.33 19.66 -8.89
CA ASP A 84 1.53 20.30 -7.85
C ASP A 84 1.08 21.71 -8.29
N ARG A 85 1.80 22.41 -9.18
CA ARG A 85 1.31 23.69 -9.75
C ARG A 85 0.09 23.53 -10.66
N GLN A 86 -0.12 22.35 -11.22
CA GLN A 86 -1.14 22.10 -12.24
C GLN A 86 -2.31 21.28 -11.73
N VAL A 87 -2.11 20.48 -10.67
CA VAL A 87 -3.13 19.60 -10.09
C VAL A 87 -2.94 19.53 -8.58
N GLY A 88 -4.04 19.62 -7.83
CA GLY A 88 -4.06 19.53 -6.38
C GLY A 88 -3.93 18.08 -5.85
N LEU A 89 -4.16 17.95 -4.55
CA LEU A 89 -4.16 16.66 -3.82
C LEU A 89 -5.44 16.44 -3.00
N ASN A 90 -6.39 17.37 -3.12
CA ASN A 90 -7.55 17.42 -2.25
C ASN A 90 -8.65 16.49 -2.79
N PRO A 91 -9.41 15.82 -1.91
CA PRO A 91 -10.63 15.16 -2.35
C PRO A 91 -11.58 16.21 -2.94
N SER A 92 -12.23 15.89 -4.07
CA SER A 92 -13.28 16.75 -4.62
C SER A 92 -14.51 16.65 -3.73
N GLY A 93 -15.02 17.78 -3.23
CA GLY A 93 -16.18 17.84 -2.34
C GLY A 93 -17.54 17.81 -3.04
N GLU A 94 -17.55 17.89 -4.37
CA GLU A 94 -18.76 17.91 -5.19
C GLU A 94 -18.85 16.65 -6.05
N ALA A 95 -20.07 16.27 -6.43
CA ALA A 95 -20.31 15.05 -7.22
C ALA A 95 -19.40 15.03 -8.46
N PHE A 96 -19.00 13.84 -8.93
CA PHE A 96 -18.17 13.66 -10.14
C PHE A 96 -18.64 14.48 -11.37
N ASN A 97 -19.90 14.93 -11.36
CA ASN A 97 -20.57 15.70 -12.39
C ASN A 97 -20.47 17.23 -12.26
N GLU A 98 -20.07 17.79 -11.11
CA GLU A 98 -19.84 19.23 -10.92
C GLU A 98 -18.34 19.57 -11.04
N LEU A 99 -18.03 20.83 -11.39
CA LEU A 99 -16.70 21.26 -11.82
C LEU A 99 -15.76 21.39 -10.61
N SER A 100 -15.08 20.31 -10.23
CA SER A 100 -14.16 20.29 -9.08
C SER A 100 -12.81 21.00 -9.38
N LEU A 101 -12.81 22.33 -9.31
CA LEU A 101 -11.64 23.21 -9.42
C LEU A 101 -11.41 23.98 -8.10
N GLU A 102 -10.15 24.20 -7.75
CA GLU A 102 -9.81 25.07 -6.62
C GLU A 102 -10.23 26.53 -6.88
N ALA A 103 -10.84 27.18 -5.87
CA ALA A 103 -11.48 28.49 -6.04
C ALA A 103 -10.52 29.62 -6.49
N GLU A 104 -9.28 29.61 -6.02
CA GLU A 104 -8.30 30.67 -6.31
C GLU A 104 -7.38 30.32 -7.48
N SER A 105 -6.92 29.07 -7.55
CA SER A 105 -5.91 28.64 -8.51
C SER A 105 -6.51 28.08 -9.81
N HIS A 106 -7.80 27.73 -9.80
CA HIS A 106 -8.52 27.06 -10.88
C HIS A 106 -7.89 25.75 -11.35
N ARG A 107 -6.92 25.20 -10.59
CA ARG A 107 -6.35 23.89 -10.87
C ARG A 107 -7.33 22.80 -10.43
N PRO A 108 -7.38 21.65 -11.12
CA PRO A 108 -8.19 20.52 -10.68
C PRO A 108 -7.80 20.04 -9.28
N ASP A 109 -8.79 19.64 -8.47
CA ASP A 109 -8.57 19.27 -7.06
C ASP A 109 -7.60 18.11 -6.86
N ASN A 110 -7.60 17.12 -7.76
CA ASN A 110 -6.72 15.96 -7.71
C ASN A 110 -6.58 15.28 -9.09
N ALA A 111 -5.62 14.35 -9.20
CA ALA A 111 -5.34 13.62 -10.43
C ALA A 111 -6.34 12.50 -10.76
N MET A 112 -7.26 12.15 -9.85
CA MET A 112 -8.18 11.02 -10.02
C MET A 112 -9.52 11.43 -10.68
N ILE A 113 -9.83 12.71 -10.70
CA ILE A 113 -10.94 13.29 -11.49
C ILE A 113 -10.53 13.54 -12.95
N ASN A 114 -11.50 13.70 -13.85
CA ASN A 114 -11.23 13.86 -15.29
C ASN A 114 -10.44 15.14 -15.60
N ALA A 115 -10.80 16.27 -14.98
CA ALA A 115 -10.08 17.53 -15.17
C ALA A 115 -8.59 17.40 -14.80
N GLY A 116 -8.31 16.76 -13.66
CA GLY A 116 -6.94 16.48 -13.22
C GLY A 116 -6.21 15.50 -14.12
N ALA A 117 -6.89 14.46 -14.61
CA ALA A 117 -6.30 13.51 -15.53
C ALA A 117 -5.91 14.14 -16.88
N LEU A 118 -6.72 15.06 -17.40
CA LEU A 118 -6.38 15.85 -18.60
C LEU A 118 -5.15 16.73 -18.36
N ALA A 119 -5.10 17.43 -17.22
CA ALA A 119 -3.95 18.24 -16.82
C ALA A 119 -2.68 17.38 -16.61
N VAL A 120 -2.81 16.19 -16.02
CA VAL A 120 -1.71 15.22 -15.87
C VAL A 120 -1.23 14.71 -17.22
N HIS A 121 -2.14 14.39 -18.15
CA HIS A 121 -1.78 13.83 -19.45
C HIS A 121 -0.90 14.80 -20.26
N GLN A 122 -1.21 16.10 -20.23
CA GLN A 122 -0.36 17.14 -20.83
C GLN A 122 1.07 17.13 -20.28
N LEU A 123 1.26 16.77 -19.01
CA LEU A 123 2.55 16.84 -18.33
C LEU A 123 3.48 15.67 -18.64
N LEU A 124 3.01 14.63 -19.33
CA LEU A 124 3.83 13.47 -19.68
C LEU A 124 5.01 13.88 -20.56
N VAL A 125 6.19 13.30 -20.31
CA VAL A 125 7.45 13.57 -20.99
C VAL A 125 7.97 15.00 -20.75
N GLY A 126 7.37 16.01 -21.38
CA GLY A 126 7.83 17.39 -21.31
C GLY A 126 6.93 18.37 -22.09
N PRO A 127 7.15 19.68 -21.95
CA PRO A 127 6.27 20.71 -22.53
C PRO A 127 6.14 20.60 -24.05
N GLU A 128 7.25 20.33 -24.73
CA GLU A 128 7.33 20.25 -26.20
C GLU A 128 7.00 18.84 -26.76
N ALA A 129 6.58 17.90 -25.90
CA ALA A 129 6.31 16.54 -26.32
C ALA A 129 5.05 16.48 -27.20
N SER A 130 5.16 15.76 -28.30
CA SER A 130 4.06 15.49 -29.21
C SER A 130 2.99 14.62 -28.55
N ARG A 131 1.77 14.66 -29.10
CA ARG A 131 0.67 13.76 -28.69
C ARG A 131 1.11 12.28 -28.69
N LYS A 132 1.88 11.86 -29.70
CA LYS A 132 2.36 10.48 -29.81
C LYS A 132 3.31 10.13 -28.67
N GLU A 133 4.27 10.99 -28.35
CA GLU A 133 5.24 10.74 -27.26
C GLU A 133 4.54 10.64 -25.90
N ARG A 134 3.52 11.48 -25.65
CA ARG A 134 2.73 11.40 -24.42
C ARG A 134 1.91 10.12 -24.31
N LEU A 135 1.28 9.69 -25.42
CA LEU A 135 0.56 8.42 -25.47
C LEU A 135 1.51 7.23 -25.28
N ASP A 136 2.63 7.22 -26.00
CA ASP A 136 3.64 6.17 -25.87
C ASP A 136 4.15 6.07 -24.43
N ARG A 137 4.39 7.22 -23.77
CA ARG A 137 4.79 7.27 -22.36
C ARG A 137 3.73 6.71 -21.42
N ALA A 138 2.45 7.01 -21.65
CA ALA A 138 1.35 6.47 -20.87
C ALA A 138 1.26 4.93 -21.00
N VAL A 139 1.36 4.41 -22.23
CA VAL A 139 1.35 2.96 -22.49
C VAL A 139 2.60 2.29 -21.93
N GLU A 140 3.76 2.93 -22.04
CA GLU A 140 5.03 2.44 -21.52
C GLU A 140 4.98 2.24 -20.01
N ILE A 141 4.58 3.27 -19.24
CA ILE A 141 4.55 3.15 -17.78
C ILE A 141 3.59 2.04 -17.33
N MET A 142 2.42 1.93 -17.97
CA MET A 142 1.46 0.87 -17.65
C MET A 142 2.02 -0.51 -18.02
N SER A 143 2.70 -0.63 -19.15
CA SER A 143 3.35 -1.88 -19.59
C SER A 143 4.47 -2.32 -18.64
N LEU A 144 5.32 -1.38 -18.20
CA LEU A 144 6.38 -1.64 -17.24
C LEU A 144 5.84 -2.15 -15.91
N LEU A 145 4.74 -1.54 -15.41
CA LEU A 145 4.12 -1.93 -14.15
C LEU A 145 3.32 -3.24 -14.25
N ALA A 146 2.80 -3.58 -15.44
CA ALA A 146 2.12 -4.85 -15.69
C ALA A 146 3.10 -6.02 -15.95
N GLY A 147 4.36 -5.72 -16.30
CA GLY A 147 5.36 -6.72 -16.66
C GLY A 147 5.16 -7.32 -18.06
N ARG A 148 4.31 -6.71 -18.89
CA ARG A 148 4.08 -7.09 -20.29
C ARG A 148 3.74 -5.87 -21.14
N ARG A 149 3.90 -5.96 -22.45
CA ARG A 149 3.46 -4.91 -23.37
C ARG A 149 1.93 -4.86 -23.42
N LEU A 150 1.37 -3.68 -23.15
CA LEU A 150 -0.05 -3.38 -23.31
C LEU A 150 -0.30 -2.64 -24.63
N SER A 151 -1.54 -2.66 -25.09
CA SER A 151 -1.97 -2.01 -26.34
C SER A 151 -3.25 -1.20 -26.15
N VAL A 152 -3.43 -0.19 -26.98
CA VAL A 152 -4.66 0.60 -27.05
C VAL A 152 -5.70 -0.15 -27.86
N ASP A 153 -6.93 -0.23 -27.36
CA ASP A 153 -8.09 -0.65 -28.12
C ASP A 153 -8.66 0.52 -28.93
N TRP A 154 -8.43 0.51 -30.23
CA TRP A 154 -8.81 1.62 -31.10
C TRP A 154 -10.33 1.70 -31.34
N GLU A 155 -11.06 0.60 -31.18
CA GLU A 155 -12.52 0.57 -31.30
C GLU A 155 -13.19 1.31 -30.13
N THR A 156 -12.79 1.02 -28.89
CA THR A 156 -13.23 1.78 -27.71
C THR A 156 -12.77 3.24 -27.81
N TYR A 157 -11.54 3.48 -28.28
CA TYR A 157 -11.04 4.85 -28.49
C TYR A 157 -11.97 5.65 -29.42
N GLU A 158 -12.32 5.12 -30.58
CA GLU A 158 -13.20 5.79 -31.54
C GLU A 158 -14.59 6.02 -30.96
N SER A 159 -15.12 5.03 -30.24
CA SER A 159 -16.43 5.12 -29.58
C SER A 159 -16.46 6.21 -28.49
N GLU A 160 -15.44 6.28 -27.63
CA GLU A 160 -15.29 7.30 -26.59
C GLU A 160 -15.09 8.70 -27.18
N MET A 161 -14.28 8.82 -28.24
CA MET A 161 -14.06 10.10 -28.92
C MET A 161 -15.35 10.67 -29.52
N ALA A 162 -16.25 9.82 -30.02
CA ALA A 162 -17.52 10.25 -30.61
C ALA A 162 -18.49 10.91 -29.60
N VAL A 163 -18.29 10.67 -28.30
CA VAL A 163 -19.15 11.21 -27.21
C VAL A 163 -18.36 12.03 -26.18
N SER A 164 -17.19 12.53 -26.56
CA SER A 164 -16.23 13.21 -25.66
C SER A 164 -16.55 14.68 -25.33
N ASP A 165 -17.76 15.17 -25.60
CA ASP A 165 -18.16 16.58 -25.39
C ASP A 165 -17.85 17.08 -23.98
N ARG A 166 -18.08 16.25 -22.96
CA ARG A 166 -17.76 16.61 -21.57
C ARG A 166 -16.27 16.83 -21.35
N ASN A 167 -15.42 15.93 -21.86
CA ASN A 167 -13.98 16.05 -21.72
C ASN A 167 -13.44 17.24 -22.53
N LEU A 168 -13.99 17.50 -23.72
CA LEU A 168 -13.68 18.68 -24.52
C LEU A 168 -14.07 19.97 -23.79
N SER A 169 -15.26 20.02 -23.20
CA SER A 169 -15.71 21.15 -22.39
C SER A 169 -14.77 21.43 -21.21
N LEU A 170 -14.41 20.40 -20.45
CA LEU A 170 -13.42 20.50 -19.37
C LEU A 170 -12.07 21.00 -19.88
N ALA A 171 -11.58 20.47 -21.01
CA ALA A 171 -10.31 20.87 -21.59
C ALA A 171 -10.33 22.33 -22.06
N HIS A 172 -11.37 22.80 -22.75
CA HIS A 172 -11.51 24.20 -23.13
C HIS A 172 -11.57 25.13 -21.91
N MET A 173 -12.27 24.72 -20.86
CA MET A 173 -12.33 25.47 -19.61
C MET A 173 -10.95 25.57 -18.95
N LEU A 174 -10.24 24.46 -18.79
CA LEU A 174 -8.89 24.46 -18.21
C LEU A 174 -7.89 25.27 -19.06
N ARG A 175 -8.05 25.28 -20.39
CA ARG A 175 -7.29 26.18 -21.26
C ARG A 175 -7.61 27.66 -21.01
N SER A 176 -8.88 27.99 -20.82
CA SER A 176 -9.30 29.38 -20.53
C SER A 176 -8.68 29.92 -19.23
N TYR A 177 -8.41 29.04 -18.26
CA TYR A 177 -7.70 29.36 -17.02
C TYR A 177 -6.18 29.23 -17.11
N GLY A 178 -5.62 28.85 -18.27
CA GLY A 178 -4.18 28.67 -18.45
C GLY A 178 -3.58 27.44 -17.77
N VAL A 179 -4.40 26.48 -17.32
CA VAL A 179 -3.93 25.19 -16.80
C VAL A 179 -3.43 24.31 -17.95
N LEU A 180 -4.20 24.26 -19.04
CA LEU A 180 -3.81 23.58 -20.27
C LEU A 180 -3.24 24.57 -21.29
N GLN A 181 -2.15 24.17 -21.93
CA GLN A 181 -1.41 24.95 -22.94
C GLN A 181 -1.68 24.42 -24.35
N ASP A 182 -1.76 23.10 -24.53
CA ASP A 182 -2.04 22.50 -25.85
C ASP A 182 -3.52 22.60 -26.23
N SER A 183 -3.85 22.19 -27.45
CA SER A 183 -5.23 22.16 -27.92
C SER A 183 -6.09 21.19 -27.09
N ALA A 184 -7.37 21.53 -26.91
CA ALA A 184 -8.27 20.71 -26.11
C ALA A 184 -8.45 19.33 -26.77
N GLU A 185 -8.54 19.32 -28.10
CA GLU A 185 -8.73 18.17 -28.95
C GLU A 185 -7.54 17.19 -28.84
N GLU A 186 -6.30 17.68 -28.86
CA GLU A 186 -5.12 16.81 -28.74
C GLU A 186 -5.00 16.18 -27.35
N ILE A 187 -5.25 16.96 -26.29
CA ILE A 187 -5.17 16.47 -24.91
C ILE A 187 -6.26 15.43 -24.66
N VAL A 188 -7.50 15.71 -25.06
CA VAL A 188 -8.61 14.76 -24.92
C VAL A 188 -8.33 13.50 -25.73
N ALA A 189 -7.86 13.64 -26.97
CA ALA A 189 -7.55 12.50 -27.81
C ALA A 189 -6.36 11.65 -27.32
N GLY A 190 -5.41 12.24 -26.58
CA GLY A 190 -4.36 11.48 -25.88
C GLY A 190 -4.90 10.77 -24.63
N TYR A 191 -5.70 11.46 -23.83
CA TYR A 191 -6.30 10.92 -22.60
C TYR A 191 -7.31 9.80 -22.87
N VAL A 192 -8.13 9.90 -23.92
CA VAL A 192 -9.06 8.84 -24.32
C VAL A 192 -8.29 7.59 -24.77
N ALA A 193 -7.21 7.76 -25.54
CA ALA A 193 -6.35 6.63 -25.94
C ALA A 193 -5.67 5.96 -24.73
N GLN A 194 -5.27 6.74 -23.72
CA GLN A 194 -4.80 6.22 -22.44
C GLN A 194 -5.88 5.38 -21.73
N CYS A 195 -7.14 5.84 -21.72
CA CYS A 195 -8.26 5.11 -21.10
C CYS A 195 -8.60 3.81 -21.84
N ALA A 196 -8.35 3.75 -23.14
CA ALA A 196 -8.61 2.59 -23.99
C ALA A 196 -7.49 1.53 -23.94
N VAL A 197 -6.48 1.63 -23.06
CA VAL A 197 -5.46 0.59 -22.92
C VAL A 197 -6.06 -0.71 -22.37
N LEU A 198 -5.80 -1.83 -23.03
CA LEU A 198 -6.27 -3.15 -22.65
C LEU A 198 -5.44 -3.72 -21.49
N VAL A 199 -6.14 -4.24 -20.48
CA VAL A 199 -5.58 -4.92 -19.31
C VAL A 199 -6.44 -6.13 -18.93
N THR A 200 -5.85 -7.04 -18.16
CA THR A 200 -6.55 -8.10 -17.43
C THR A 200 -6.59 -7.78 -15.93
N VAL A 201 -7.36 -8.53 -15.14
CA VAL A 201 -7.30 -8.38 -13.67
C VAL A 201 -5.94 -8.77 -13.10
N LYS A 202 -5.22 -9.68 -13.77
CA LYS A 202 -3.85 -10.05 -13.38
C LYS A 202 -2.91 -8.85 -13.55
N ASP A 203 -3.02 -8.12 -14.65
CA ASP A 203 -2.25 -6.90 -14.88
C ASP A 203 -2.54 -5.87 -13.79
N LEU A 204 -3.82 -5.58 -13.53
CA LEU A 204 -4.20 -4.64 -12.46
C LEU A 204 -3.66 -5.06 -11.09
N ALA A 205 -3.71 -6.34 -10.74
CA ALA A 205 -3.16 -6.82 -9.48
C ALA A 205 -1.65 -6.58 -9.38
N VAL A 206 -0.88 -6.90 -10.43
CA VAL A 206 0.57 -6.70 -10.47
C VAL A 206 0.93 -5.21 -10.45
N MET A 207 0.22 -4.38 -11.23
CA MET A 207 0.41 -2.92 -11.24
C MET A 207 0.08 -2.31 -9.86
N GLY A 208 -0.99 -2.78 -9.21
CA GLY A 208 -1.34 -2.38 -7.85
C GLY A 208 -0.30 -2.83 -6.82
N ALA A 209 0.29 -4.01 -7.00
CA ALA A 209 1.36 -4.50 -6.14
C ALA A 209 2.64 -3.66 -6.30
N CYS A 210 2.97 -3.22 -7.51
CA CYS A 210 4.07 -2.26 -7.72
C CYS A 210 3.87 -0.97 -6.91
N LEU A 211 2.65 -0.44 -6.85
CA LEU A 211 2.32 0.72 -6.03
C LEU A 211 2.41 0.40 -4.53
N ALA A 212 1.84 -0.74 -4.11
CA ALA A 212 1.84 -1.21 -2.73
C ALA A 212 3.26 -1.42 -2.16
N THR A 213 4.22 -1.85 -2.97
CA THR A 213 5.61 -2.09 -2.56
C THR A 213 6.51 -0.85 -2.70
N GLY A 214 5.94 0.34 -2.90
CA GLY A 214 6.72 1.57 -3.03
C GLY A 214 7.51 1.63 -4.35
N GLY A 215 6.91 1.12 -5.43
CA GLY A 215 7.45 1.19 -6.78
C GLY A 215 8.34 0.02 -7.19
N ILE A 216 8.33 -1.09 -6.46
CA ILE A 216 9.15 -2.28 -6.78
C ILE A 216 8.27 -3.33 -7.46
N HIS A 217 8.65 -3.76 -8.66
CA HIS A 217 7.88 -4.77 -9.36
C HIS A 217 7.99 -6.12 -8.64
N PRO A 218 6.88 -6.72 -8.18
CA PRO A 218 6.90 -7.84 -7.23
C PRO A 218 7.51 -9.11 -7.81
N MET A 219 7.46 -9.29 -9.14
CA MET A 219 7.97 -10.49 -9.79
C MET A 219 9.43 -10.38 -10.23
N THR A 220 9.94 -9.16 -10.46
CA THR A 220 11.31 -8.94 -10.97
C THR A 220 12.24 -8.35 -9.90
N GLY A 221 11.68 -7.74 -8.84
CA GLY A 221 12.45 -7.04 -7.81
C GLY A 221 13.00 -5.68 -8.25
N GLU A 222 12.74 -5.26 -9.49
CA GLU A 222 13.25 -4.01 -10.05
C GLU A 222 12.45 -2.80 -9.56
N ARG A 223 13.14 -1.67 -9.36
CA ARG A 223 12.51 -0.40 -8.99
C ARG A 223 11.97 0.30 -10.24
N MET A 224 10.65 0.21 -10.44
CA MET A 224 9.94 0.88 -11.53
C MET A 224 9.60 2.34 -11.21
N LEU A 225 9.34 2.64 -9.93
CA LEU A 225 9.02 4.00 -9.47
C LEU A 225 9.85 4.36 -8.22
N PRO A 226 10.21 5.65 -8.05
CA PRO A 226 10.69 6.14 -6.77
C PRO A 226 9.64 5.91 -5.69
N SER A 227 10.06 5.47 -4.50
CA SER A 227 9.15 5.15 -3.39
C SER A 227 8.28 6.34 -2.96
N ILE A 228 8.84 7.55 -3.03
CA ILE A 228 8.12 8.79 -2.74
C ILE A 228 6.99 9.06 -3.74
N VAL A 229 7.16 8.69 -5.01
CA VAL A 229 6.14 8.82 -6.06
C VAL A 229 5.03 7.80 -5.83
N ALA A 230 5.39 6.52 -5.66
CA ALA A 230 4.40 5.48 -5.35
C ALA A 230 3.58 5.83 -4.11
N ARG A 231 4.22 6.33 -3.05
CA ARG A 231 3.54 6.82 -1.85
C ARG A 231 2.54 7.94 -2.17
N ARG A 232 2.95 8.96 -2.95
CA ARG A 232 2.06 10.06 -3.33
C ARG A 232 0.85 9.57 -4.13
N VAL A 233 1.06 8.68 -5.09
CA VAL A 233 -0.03 8.11 -5.90
C VAL A 233 -1.02 7.34 -5.03
N VAL A 234 -0.52 6.46 -4.16
CA VAL A 234 -1.38 5.70 -3.24
C VAL A 234 -2.13 6.62 -2.28
N SER A 235 -1.49 7.69 -1.77
CA SER A 235 -2.17 8.69 -0.92
C SER A 235 -3.36 9.35 -1.62
N VAL A 236 -3.21 9.75 -2.88
CA VAL A 236 -4.30 10.37 -3.65
C VAL A 236 -5.38 9.34 -4.02
N MET A 237 -5.00 8.08 -4.30
CA MET A 237 -5.95 6.99 -4.48
C MET A 237 -6.81 6.76 -3.22
N THR A 238 -6.21 6.83 -2.03
CA THR A 238 -6.93 6.67 -0.76
C THR A 238 -8.03 7.71 -0.57
N SER A 239 -7.79 8.97 -0.92
CA SER A 239 -8.74 10.06 -0.69
C SER A 239 -9.72 10.31 -1.84
N SER A 240 -9.34 9.96 -3.08
CA SER A 240 -10.04 10.43 -4.30
C SER A 240 -10.27 9.34 -5.35
N GLY A 241 -9.98 8.07 -5.03
CA GLY A 241 -9.93 7.00 -6.04
C GLY A 241 -11.27 6.39 -6.42
N MET A 242 -12.28 6.44 -5.54
CA MET A 242 -13.56 5.72 -5.69
C MET A 242 -14.75 6.67 -5.89
N TYR A 243 -14.54 7.73 -6.69
CA TYR A 243 -15.53 8.78 -6.98
C TYR A 243 -16.11 9.39 -5.69
N ASP A 244 -17.40 9.73 -5.69
CA ASP A 244 -18.12 10.34 -4.56
C ASP A 244 -18.19 9.41 -3.34
N ALA A 245 -17.91 8.12 -3.52
CA ALA A 245 -17.88 7.12 -2.47
C ALA A 245 -16.51 6.96 -1.79
N ALA A 246 -15.50 7.78 -2.11
CA ALA A 246 -14.14 7.61 -1.57
C ALA A 246 -14.08 7.62 -0.02
N GLY A 247 -14.86 8.49 0.64
CA GLY A 247 -14.93 8.53 2.11
C GLY A 247 -15.54 7.27 2.72
N GLN A 248 -16.68 6.81 2.19
CA GLN A 248 -17.33 5.57 2.64
C GLN A 248 -16.46 4.35 2.35
N TRP A 249 -15.82 4.32 1.18
CA TRP A 249 -14.88 3.27 0.79
C TRP A 249 -13.70 3.16 1.76
N LEU A 250 -13.11 4.29 2.17
CA LEU A 250 -12.02 4.31 3.13
C LEU A 250 -12.44 3.77 4.51
N ALA A 251 -13.70 3.99 4.90
CA ALA A 251 -14.24 3.51 6.18
C ALA A 251 -14.61 2.01 6.15
N ASP A 252 -15.20 1.54 5.05
CA ASP A 252 -15.71 0.17 4.95
C ASP A 252 -14.66 -0.84 4.44
N VAL A 253 -13.83 -0.41 3.49
CA VAL A 253 -12.90 -1.29 2.77
C VAL A 253 -11.46 -0.95 3.13
N GLY A 254 -11.12 0.34 3.16
CA GLY A 254 -9.80 0.80 3.59
C GLY A 254 -8.63 0.38 2.70
N ILE A 255 -8.88 -0.10 1.48
CA ILE A 255 -7.84 -0.44 0.51
C ILE A 255 -7.71 0.74 -0.47
N PRO A 256 -6.56 1.42 -0.61
CA PRO A 256 -6.41 2.46 -1.63
C PRO A 256 -6.71 1.89 -3.01
N ALA A 257 -7.63 2.51 -3.75
CA ALA A 257 -8.18 1.91 -4.97
C ALA A 257 -8.48 2.94 -6.05
N LYS A 258 -8.69 2.47 -7.29
CA LYS A 258 -9.25 3.26 -8.39
C LYS A 258 -10.13 2.37 -9.25
N SER A 259 -11.36 2.80 -9.48
CA SER A 259 -12.30 2.15 -10.39
C SER A 259 -12.24 2.72 -11.82
N GLY A 260 -12.69 1.91 -12.78
CA GLY A 260 -12.95 2.29 -14.17
C GLY A 260 -14.34 1.82 -14.61
N VAL A 261 -14.99 2.61 -15.46
CA VAL A 261 -16.36 2.39 -15.93
C VAL A 261 -16.55 1.15 -16.82
N ALA A 262 -15.47 0.50 -17.25
CA ALA A 262 -15.53 -0.83 -17.84
C ALA A 262 -15.82 -1.93 -16.80
N GLY A 263 -15.85 -1.60 -15.50
CA GLY A 263 -16.04 -2.57 -14.42
C GLY A 263 -14.75 -3.05 -13.76
N GLY A 264 -13.62 -2.42 -14.09
CA GLY A 264 -12.32 -2.69 -13.46
C GLY A 264 -12.15 -1.98 -12.12
N VAL A 265 -11.55 -2.67 -11.13
CA VAL A 265 -11.13 -2.09 -9.85
C VAL A 265 -9.67 -2.45 -9.60
N LEU A 266 -8.83 -1.42 -9.50
CA LEU A 266 -7.45 -1.49 -9.04
C LEU A 266 -7.41 -1.27 -7.52
N GLY A 267 -6.71 -2.12 -6.78
CA GLY A 267 -6.40 -1.92 -5.36
C GLY A 267 -4.90 -2.02 -5.08
N ALA A 268 -4.39 -1.20 -4.17
CA ALA A 268 -2.98 -1.15 -3.79
C ALA A 268 -2.83 -0.89 -2.28
N LEU A 269 -2.73 -1.96 -1.49
CA LEU A 269 -2.58 -1.86 -0.04
C LEU A 269 -1.09 -1.85 0.35
N PRO A 270 -0.55 -0.72 0.88
CA PRO A 270 0.86 -0.56 1.20
C PRO A 270 1.47 -1.72 1.98
N GLY A 271 2.55 -2.28 1.44
CA GLY A 271 3.32 -3.37 2.04
C GLY A 271 2.62 -4.72 2.11
N ARG A 272 1.38 -4.85 1.62
CA ARG A 272 0.56 -6.06 1.81
C ARG A 272 0.14 -6.73 0.51
N VAL A 273 -0.57 -6.05 -0.39
CA VAL A 273 -1.16 -6.70 -1.59
C VAL A 273 -1.57 -5.70 -2.67
N GLY A 274 -1.43 -6.10 -3.94
CA GLY A 274 -2.11 -5.50 -5.08
C GLY A 274 -3.32 -6.32 -5.51
N ILE A 275 -4.40 -5.65 -5.88
CA ILE A 275 -5.70 -6.28 -6.16
C ILE A 275 -6.18 -5.82 -7.54
N GLY A 276 -6.66 -6.77 -8.34
CA GLY A 276 -7.38 -6.49 -9.58
C GLY A 276 -8.72 -7.21 -9.55
N VAL A 277 -9.80 -6.50 -9.87
CA VAL A 277 -11.15 -7.07 -10.03
C VAL A 277 -11.75 -6.56 -11.33
N PHE A 278 -12.54 -7.39 -11.99
CA PHE A 278 -13.30 -7.02 -13.18
C PHE A 278 -14.69 -7.62 -13.11
N SER A 279 -15.70 -6.76 -13.17
CA SER A 279 -17.10 -7.13 -13.41
C SER A 279 -17.82 -5.95 -14.07
N PRO A 280 -18.33 -6.08 -15.31
CA PRO A 280 -18.84 -4.95 -16.10
C PRO A 280 -20.00 -4.17 -15.48
N ARG A 281 -20.87 -4.81 -14.69
CA ARG A 281 -22.01 -4.15 -14.06
C ARG A 281 -21.56 -3.12 -13.02
N LEU A 282 -22.02 -1.89 -13.17
CA LEU A 282 -21.74 -0.76 -12.30
C LEU A 282 -22.90 -0.49 -11.34
N ASP A 283 -22.59 -0.02 -10.15
CA ASP A 283 -23.55 0.54 -9.20
C ASP A 283 -23.95 1.98 -9.58
N GLU A 284 -24.83 2.58 -8.77
CA GLU A 284 -25.38 3.93 -9.00
C GLU A 284 -24.31 5.05 -9.01
N VAL A 285 -23.12 4.79 -8.45
CA VAL A 285 -22.00 5.75 -8.39
C VAL A 285 -20.90 5.44 -9.42
N GLY A 286 -21.11 4.46 -10.30
CA GLY A 286 -20.22 4.14 -11.41
C GLY A 286 -19.04 3.22 -11.04
N ASN A 287 -19.09 2.54 -9.90
CA ASN A 287 -18.12 1.52 -9.51
C ASN A 287 -18.61 0.13 -9.90
N SER A 288 -17.69 -0.81 -10.17
CA SER A 288 -18.07 -2.21 -10.38
C SER A 288 -18.79 -2.76 -9.15
N ALA A 289 -20.06 -3.14 -9.28
CA ALA A 289 -20.88 -3.50 -8.14
C ALA A 289 -20.36 -4.76 -7.43
N ARG A 290 -20.04 -5.82 -8.20
CA ARG A 290 -19.35 -7.01 -7.65
C ARG A 290 -17.91 -6.71 -7.24
N GLY A 291 -17.23 -5.78 -7.93
CA GLY A 291 -15.88 -5.35 -7.57
C GLY A 291 -15.80 -4.74 -6.17
N VAL A 292 -16.76 -3.89 -5.81
CA VAL A 292 -16.88 -3.28 -4.49
C VAL A 292 -17.13 -4.35 -3.42
N LEU A 293 -18.08 -5.27 -3.67
CA LEU A 293 -18.39 -6.37 -2.75
C LEU A 293 -17.18 -7.28 -2.52
N ALA A 294 -16.46 -7.63 -3.59
CA ALA A 294 -15.26 -8.47 -3.51
C ALA A 294 -14.16 -7.82 -2.67
N CYS A 295 -13.87 -6.54 -2.90
CA CYS A 295 -12.89 -5.79 -2.13
C CYS A 295 -13.28 -5.66 -0.66
N ARG A 296 -14.56 -5.39 -0.36
CA ARG A 296 -15.07 -5.37 1.03
C ARG A 296 -14.84 -6.72 1.70
N ARG A 297 -15.22 -7.81 1.04
CA ARG A 297 -15.06 -9.16 1.60
C ARG A 297 -13.60 -9.55 1.82
N LEU A 298 -12.73 -9.23 0.87
CA LEU A 298 -11.28 -9.38 1.03
C LEU A 298 -10.74 -8.58 2.22
N SER A 299 -11.22 -7.35 2.43
CA SER A 299 -10.81 -6.53 3.56
C SER A 299 -11.21 -7.14 4.90
N GLU A 300 -12.46 -7.60 5.01
CA GLU A 300 -13.00 -8.21 6.23
C GLU A 300 -12.32 -9.55 6.55
N ASP A 301 -12.19 -10.44 5.56
CA ASP A 301 -11.68 -11.80 5.76
C ASP A 301 -10.17 -11.88 5.98
N PHE A 302 -9.41 -10.99 5.33
CA PHE A 302 -7.95 -10.98 5.42
C PHE A 302 -7.40 -9.79 6.22
N ARG A 303 -8.27 -8.99 6.86
CA ARG A 303 -7.88 -7.79 7.63
C ARG A 303 -7.02 -6.84 6.80
N LEU A 304 -7.46 -6.56 5.56
CA LEU A 304 -6.73 -5.76 4.57
C LEU A 304 -7.07 -4.26 4.65
N HIS A 305 -7.53 -3.78 5.80
CA HIS A 305 -7.84 -2.38 5.99
C HIS A 305 -6.55 -1.56 6.25
N LEU A 306 -6.35 -0.43 5.57
CA LEU A 306 -5.16 0.43 5.75
C LEU A 306 -5.04 0.95 7.19
N MET A 307 -6.18 1.22 7.84
CA MET A 307 -6.23 1.68 9.25
C MET A 307 -6.26 0.53 10.27
N ASP A 308 -6.23 -0.74 9.83
CA ASP A 308 -6.01 -1.84 10.76
C ASP A 308 -4.54 -1.80 11.20
N GLY A 309 -4.32 -1.32 12.42
CA GLY A 309 -2.99 -1.24 13.02
C GLY A 309 -2.43 -2.63 13.30
N ASP A 310 -1.23 -2.91 12.80
CA ASP A 310 -0.46 -4.05 13.29
C ASP A 310 0.05 -3.75 14.71
N SER A 311 -0.01 -4.72 15.63
CA SER A 311 0.51 -4.60 17.01
C SER A 311 2.06 -4.57 17.09
N LEU A 312 2.75 -4.15 16.02
CA LEU A 312 4.18 -4.38 15.74
C LEU A 312 5.16 -3.65 16.67
N GLY A 313 4.70 -2.69 17.48
CA GLY A 313 5.57 -2.07 18.50
C GLY A 313 6.07 -3.11 19.52
N GLY A 314 5.17 -3.97 20.00
CA GLY A 314 5.49 -4.97 21.03
C GLY A 314 6.25 -6.20 20.52
N THR A 315 6.44 -6.36 19.21
CA THR A 315 7.09 -7.56 18.63
C THR A 315 8.57 -7.37 18.33
N ALA A 316 9.06 -6.12 18.26
CA ALA A 316 10.45 -5.83 17.89
C ALA A 316 11.44 -6.29 18.97
N VAL A 317 11.11 -6.08 20.25
CA VAL A 317 11.83 -6.65 21.39
C VAL A 317 11.19 -7.99 21.72
N ARG A 318 11.89 -9.09 21.44
CA ARG A 318 11.38 -10.45 21.66
C ARG A 318 11.43 -10.83 23.14
N PHE A 319 12.57 -10.57 23.79
CA PHE A 319 12.79 -10.66 25.24
C PHE A 319 14.13 -10.01 25.59
N VAL A 320 14.32 -9.72 26.88
CA VAL A 320 15.57 -9.23 27.46
C VAL A 320 16.10 -10.29 28.43
N GLU A 321 17.37 -10.64 28.29
CA GLU A 321 18.07 -11.62 29.14
C GLU A 321 19.26 -10.95 29.82
N ARG A 322 19.57 -11.31 31.07
CA ARG A 322 20.70 -10.73 31.80
C ARG A 322 21.56 -11.85 32.39
N GLU A 323 22.84 -11.82 32.04
CA GLU A 323 23.88 -12.71 32.54
C GLU A 323 24.97 -11.89 33.24
N GLY A 324 24.91 -11.78 34.57
CA GLY A 324 25.89 -11.03 35.37
C GLY A 324 25.86 -9.52 35.10
N ASP A 325 26.93 -8.98 34.51
CA ASP A 325 27.06 -7.57 34.13
C ASP A 325 26.70 -7.28 32.66
N ARG A 326 26.19 -8.30 31.94
CA ARG A 326 25.78 -8.22 30.54
C ARG A 326 24.26 -8.36 30.38
N VAL A 327 23.66 -7.52 29.54
CA VAL A 327 22.24 -7.60 29.15
C VAL A 327 22.13 -7.86 27.65
N PHE A 328 21.36 -8.86 27.25
CA PHE A 328 21.07 -9.21 25.88
C PHE A 328 19.66 -8.74 25.50
N LEU A 329 19.57 -7.85 24.51
CA LEU A 329 18.30 -7.46 23.89
C LEU A 329 18.12 -8.27 22.60
N HIS A 330 17.19 -9.23 22.61
CA HIS A 330 16.90 -10.04 21.44
C HIS A 330 15.82 -9.39 20.58
N LEU A 331 16.19 -8.98 19.38
CA LEU A 331 15.31 -8.25 18.48
C LEU A 331 14.81 -9.14 17.34
N GLN A 332 13.65 -8.80 16.75
CA GLN A 332 13.08 -9.56 15.63
C GLN A 332 12.20 -8.72 14.70
N GLY A 333 12.00 -9.26 13.49
CA GLY A 333 11.06 -8.72 12.50
C GLY A 333 11.56 -7.45 11.83
N VAL A 334 10.63 -6.58 11.44
CA VAL A 334 10.94 -5.29 10.80
C VAL A 334 10.91 -4.18 11.83
N ILE A 335 12.06 -3.57 12.10
CA ILE A 335 12.17 -2.47 13.06
C ILE A 335 11.94 -1.14 12.34
N ARG A 336 10.78 -0.54 12.63
CA ARG A 336 10.36 0.81 12.22
C ARG A 336 10.27 1.69 13.47
N PHE A 337 9.75 2.91 13.34
CA PHE A 337 9.58 3.83 14.48
C PHE A 337 9.08 3.16 15.77
N GLY A 338 7.90 2.52 15.78
CA GLY A 338 7.34 1.91 17.00
C GLY A 338 8.16 0.73 17.54
N GLY A 339 8.84 -0.02 16.66
CA GLY A 339 9.75 -1.07 17.10
C GLY A 339 11.07 -0.51 17.64
N ALA A 340 11.60 0.55 17.03
CA ALA A 340 12.81 1.23 17.47
C ALA A 340 12.58 1.99 18.78
N GLU A 341 11.40 2.57 18.96
CA GLU A 341 10.95 3.18 20.20
C GLU A 341 10.83 2.11 21.31
N ALA A 342 10.18 0.97 21.04
CA ALA A 342 10.16 -0.14 22.00
C ALA A 342 11.57 -0.68 22.34
N VAL A 343 12.48 -0.70 21.37
CA VAL A 343 13.90 -1.02 21.62
C VAL A 343 14.55 0.02 22.52
N LEU A 344 14.36 1.32 22.24
CA LEU A 344 14.91 2.41 23.04
C LEU A 344 14.34 2.44 24.45
N ASP A 345 13.05 2.18 24.60
CA ASP A 345 12.39 2.07 25.90
C ASP A 345 12.92 0.85 26.67
N ALA A 346 13.10 -0.31 26.02
CA ALA A 346 13.77 -1.46 26.63
C ALA A 346 15.24 -1.17 27.02
N LEU A 347 15.96 -0.34 26.24
CA LEU A 347 17.31 0.14 26.57
C LEU A 347 17.32 1.20 27.69
N THR A 348 16.19 1.83 27.97
CA THR A 348 16.06 2.83 29.05
C THR A 348 15.60 2.16 30.34
N ASP A 349 14.67 1.21 30.25
CA ASP A 349 14.18 0.43 31.39
C ASP A 349 15.27 -0.55 31.85
N LEU A 350 15.99 -1.24 30.93
CA LEU A 350 17.01 -2.31 31.15
C LEU A 350 16.70 -3.37 32.23
N ARG A 351 15.53 -3.26 32.88
CA ARG A 351 15.00 -3.99 34.03
C ARG A 351 16.06 -4.70 34.86
N THR A 352 16.84 -3.91 35.61
CA THR A 352 17.70 -4.40 36.70
C THR A 352 16.95 -5.12 37.81
N GLY A 353 15.60 -5.08 37.79
CA GLY A 353 14.76 -5.71 38.81
C GLY A 353 14.38 -4.78 39.98
N ALA A 354 14.79 -3.51 39.96
CA ALA A 354 14.65 -2.64 41.13
C ALA A 354 13.31 -1.89 41.28
N GLU A 355 12.51 -1.64 40.24
CA GLU A 355 11.17 -1.04 40.42
C GLU A 355 10.26 -1.31 39.21
N LYS A 356 8.96 -1.58 39.46
CA LYS A 356 7.95 -1.56 38.38
C LYS A 356 7.66 -0.09 38.07
N PRO A 357 7.65 0.35 36.80
CA PRO A 357 7.10 1.66 36.50
C PRO A 357 5.62 1.65 36.96
N GLY A 358 5.18 2.74 37.60
CA GLY A 358 3.80 2.89 38.07
C GLY A 358 2.79 2.77 36.93
N THR A 359 1.49 2.76 37.18
CA THR A 359 0.45 2.59 36.12
C THR A 359 0.25 3.84 35.24
N GLY A 360 1.30 4.63 35.00
CA GLY A 360 1.29 5.85 34.20
C GLY A 360 1.56 5.61 32.72
N TRP A 361 1.56 6.69 31.92
CA TRP A 361 1.84 6.66 30.48
C TRP A 361 3.27 6.21 30.14
N ASP A 362 4.20 6.29 31.10
CA ASP A 362 5.63 5.98 30.96
C ASP A 362 5.96 4.51 31.31
N ALA A 363 4.95 3.65 31.43
CA ALA A 363 5.09 2.29 31.95
C ALA A 363 4.78 1.22 30.90
N ALA A 364 5.73 0.96 30.01
CA ALA A 364 5.61 -0.13 29.05
C ALA A 364 5.60 -1.51 29.76
N VAL A 365 4.69 -2.38 29.34
CA VAL A 365 4.58 -3.75 29.85
C VAL A 365 5.14 -4.72 28.81
N TYR A 366 6.34 -5.22 29.05
CA TYR A 366 6.97 -6.27 28.23
C TYR A 366 6.75 -7.66 28.82
N PRO A 367 6.49 -8.70 28.00
CA PRO A 367 6.39 -10.08 28.47
C PRO A 367 7.70 -10.55 29.13
N ARG A 368 7.62 -11.16 30.32
CA ARG A 368 8.80 -11.78 30.96
C ARG A 368 9.06 -13.18 30.38
N TRP A 369 10.33 -13.55 30.21
CA TRP A 369 10.74 -14.91 29.77
C TRP A 369 10.12 -16.02 30.62
N GLN A 370 9.98 -15.80 31.93
CA GLN A 370 9.37 -16.76 32.86
C GLN A 370 7.85 -16.94 32.63
N GLU A 371 7.14 -15.92 32.14
CA GLU A 371 5.70 -16.02 31.84
C GLU A 371 5.45 -16.78 30.53
N ALA A 372 6.31 -16.59 29.51
CA ALA A 372 6.23 -17.35 28.26
C ALA A 372 6.67 -18.84 28.39
N ALA A 373 7.49 -19.15 29.40
CA ALA A 373 7.85 -20.53 29.77
C ALA A 373 6.74 -21.18 30.63
N ALA A 374 6.14 -20.43 31.55
CA ALA A 374 4.99 -20.87 32.34
C ALA A 374 3.76 -21.14 31.46
N ASP A 375 3.50 -20.32 30.44
CA ASP A 375 2.40 -20.56 29.48
C ASP A 375 2.65 -21.79 28.61
N ARG A 376 3.89 -22.09 28.22
CA ARG A 376 4.23 -23.34 27.53
C ARG A 376 4.13 -24.57 28.42
N ALA A 377 4.52 -24.45 29.68
CA ALA A 377 4.36 -25.52 30.67
C ALA A 377 2.88 -25.76 31.01
N ALA A 378 2.08 -24.71 31.10
CA ALA A 378 0.63 -24.77 31.31
C ALA A 378 -0.12 -25.36 30.10
N LEU A 379 0.29 -25.01 28.88
CA LEU A 379 -0.27 -25.58 27.64
C LEU A 379 0.12 -27.06 27.46
N SER A 380 1.32 -27.45 27.89
CA SER A 380 1.76 -28.86 27.94
C SER A 380 1.01 -29.66 29.00
N ALA A 381 0.85 -29.11 30.21
CA ALA A 381 0.11 -29.72 31.31
C ALA A 381 -1.40 -29.85 31.04
N ALA A 382 -1.98 -28.97 30.22
CA ALA A 382 -3.37 -29.05 29.79
C ALA A 382 -3.66 -30.22 28.83
N THR A 383 -2.63 -30.94 28.35
CA THR A 383 -2.76 -32.09 27.42
C THR A 383 -2.31 -33.44 27.98
N GLY A 384 -1.92 -33.54 29.26
CA GLY A 384 -1.53 -34.82 29.87
C GLY A 384 -1.43 -34.75 31.39
N GLY A 385 -2.24 -35.56 32.08
CA GLY A 385 -2.51 -35.43 33.52
C GLY A 385 -1.34 -35.72 34.47
N GLY A 386 -1.50 -35.25 35.71
CA GLY A 386 -0.81 -35.77 36.91
C GLY A 386 0.10 -34.78 37.61
N ALA A 387 -0.29 -34.38 38.83
CA ALA A 387 0.39 -33.45 39.72
C ALA A 387 1.83 -33.86 40.08
N VAL A 388 2.78 -32.90 40.13
CA VAL A 388 3.72 -32.68 41.25
C VAL A 388 4.35 -31.28 41.19
N HIS A 389 4.61 -30.71 42.37
CA HIS A 389 5.59 -29.67 42.73
C HIS A 389 5.19 -28.19 42.84
N GLU A 390 4.60 -27.86 44.00
CA GLU A 390 5.14 -26.79 44.86
C GLU A 390 6.63 -27.05 45.16
N ALA A 391 7.53 -26.34 44.48
CA ALA A 391 8.91 -26.05 44.91
C ALA A 391 9.71 -25.39 43.77
N ALA A 392 9.37 -24.17 43.34
CA ALA A 392 10.23 -23.37 42.46
C ALA A 392 9.98 -21.85 42.52
N ALA A 393 9.23 -21.35 43.51
CA ALA A 393 8.87 -19.94 43.59
C ALA A 393 9.73 -19.11 44.57
N ALA A 394 10.72 -19.73 45.22
CA ALA A 394 11.47 -19.12 46.33
C ALA A 394 12.98 -18.95 46.09
N ALA A 395 13.50 -19.15 44.87
CA ALA A 395 14.95 -19.15 44.61
C ALA A 395 15.43 -18.22 43.47
N ALA A 396 14.68 -17.17 43.10
CA ALA A 396 15.09 -16.24 42.04
C ALA A 396 14.93 -14.76 42.43
N ARG A 397 15.18 -14.43 43.70
CA ARG A 397 15.48 -13.05 44.11
C ARG A 397 16.96 -13.00 44.54
N ASP A 398 17.68 -12.02 44.02
CA ASP A 398 19.03 -11.55 44.41
C ASP A 398 20.29 -12.23 43.85
N GLU A 399 20.39 -12.45 42.53
CA GLU A 399 21.72 -12.61 41.88
C GLU A 399 22.03 -11.58 40.78
N ASN A 400 21.09 -10.71 40.40
CA ASN A 400 21.20 -9.88 39.19
C ASN A 400 21.13 -8.37 39.46
N ASP A 401 21.68 -7.88 40.59
CA ASP A 401 21.53 -6.48 41.05
C ASP A 401 22.82 -5.63 40.90
N GLY A 402 23.84 -6.13 40.19
CA GLY A 402 25.08 -5.39 39.93
C GLY A 402 24.94 -4.29 38.86
N PRO A 403 25.89 -3.35 38.72
CA PRO A 403 25.88 -2.37 37.65
C PRO A 403 26.01 -3.06 36.28
N ILE A 404 25.16 -2.69 35.33
CA ILE A 404 25.26 -3.15 33.94
C ILE A 404 26.48 -2.48 33.31
N ARG A 405 27.38 -3.29 32.75
CA ARG A 405 28.60 -2.79 32.08
C ARG A 405 28.55 -3.01 30.57
N THR A 406 27.77 -3.98 30.11
CA THR A 406 27.67 -4.32 28.69
C THR A 406 26.22 -4.59 28.27
N VAL A 407 25.81 -4.05 27.13
CA VAL A 407 24.55 -4.37 26.44
C VAL A 407 24.87 -4.99 25.09
N VAL A 408 24.24 -6.12 24.78
CA VAL A 408 24.38 -6.83 23.51
C VAL A 408 23.06 -6.71 22.74
N LEU A 409 23.10 -6.06 21.57
CA LEU A 409 21.97 -6.00 20.64
C LEU A 409 22.03 -7.20 19.70
N ASN A 410 21.12 -8.17 19.85
CA ASN A 410 21.07 -9.34 18.97
C ASN A 410 20.07 -9.12 17.84
N LEU A 411 20.61 -8.97 16.62
CA LEU A 411 19.88 -8.69 15.38
C LEU A 411 19.71 -9.94 14.50
N ALA A 412 20.05 -11.14 14.97
CA ALA A 412 20.06 -12.37 14.16
C ALA A 412 18.69 -12.79 13.57
N ARG A 413 17.59 -12.18 14.03
CA ARG A 413 16.23 -12.39 13.52
C ARG A 413 15.53 -11.10 13.08
N VAL A 414 16.30 -10.04 12.89
CA VAL A 414 15.80 -8.81 12.29
C VAL A 414 15.86 -8.97 10.78
N ASP A 415 14.75 -8.71 10.10
CA ASP A 415 14.69 -8.84 8.64
C ASP A 415 15.16 -7.54 7.96
N ARG A 416 14.79 -6.38 8.53
CA ARG A 416 15.15 -5.06 8.03
C ARG A 416 14.96 -3.98 9.10
N ILE A 417 15.83 -2.98 9.08
CA ILE A 417 15.69 -1.72 9.82
C ILE A 417 15.60 -0.57 8.81
N ASP A 418 14.58 0.28 8.91
CA ASP A 418 14.44 1.48 8.07
C ASP A 418 15.32 2.65 8.57
N ASP A 419 15.45 3.71 7.77
CA ASP A 419 16.35 4.84 8.09
C ASP A 419 16.00 5.54 9.40
N VAL A 420 14.73 5.48 9.84
CA VAL A 420 14.29 6.07 11.11
C VAL A 420 14.71 5.16 12.25
N GLY A 421 14.43 3.86 12.14
CA GLY A 421 14.83 2.84 13.11
C GLY A 421 16.34 2.79 13.31
N ARG A 422 17.13 2.89 12.23
CA ARG A 422 18.61 2.96 12.30
C ARG A 422 19.07 4.16 13.12
N ARG A 423 18.57 5.36 12.78
CA ARG A 423 18.93 6.60 13.48
C ARG A 423 18.54 6.56 14.96
N LEU A 424 17.38 6.01 15.28
CA LEU A 424 16.91 5.85 16.65
C LEU A 424 17.77 4.85 17.44
N ILE A 425 18.05 3.67 16.89
CA ILE A 425 18.92 2.69 17.55
C ILE A 425 20.32 3.27 17.76
N ALA A 426 20.91 3.91 16.73
CA ALA A 426 22.20 4.57 16.81
C ALA A 426 22.26 5.66 17.91
N GLU A 427 21.18 6.43 18.07
CA GLU A 427 21.04 7.40 19.16
C GLU A 427 21.05 6.71 20.53
N GLY A 428 20.29 5.61 20.68
CA GLY A 428 20.23 4.83 21.91
C GLY A 428 21.59 4.26 22.31
N VAL A 429 22.32 3.68 21.35
CA VAL A 429 23.67 3.16 21.59
C VAL A 429 24.61 4.27 22.06
N ARG A 430 24.59 5.43 21.40
CA ARG A 430 25.45 6.57 21.77
C ARG A 430 25.19 7.05 23.19
N ARG A 431 23.93 7.06 23.65
CA ARG A 431 23.56 7.47 25.01
C ARG A 431 24.08 6.47 26.05
N LEU A 432 23.87 5.18 25.82
CA LEU A 432 24.42 4.13 26.71
C LEU A 432 25.93 4.22 26.84
N GLN A 433 26.64 4.49 25.74
CA GLN A 433 28.09 4.68 25.76
C GLN A 433 28.52 5.93 26.51
N ALA A 434 27.77 7.03 26.39
CA ALA A 434 27.99 8.24 27.18
C ALA A 434 27.79 7.98 28.70
N ASP A 435 26.89 7.07 29.04
CA ASP A 435 26.64 6.60 30.41
C ASP A 435 27.67 5.54 30.88
N GLY A 436 28.68 5.23 30.05
CA GLY A 436 29.78 4.31 30.39
C GLY A 436 29.46 2.82 30.18
N VAL A 437 28.34 2.50 29.53
CA VAL A 437 27.94 1.13 29.19
C VAL A 437 28.52 0.75 27.83
N ARG A 438 29.25 -0.37 27.76
CA ARG A 438 29.73 -0.93 26.49
C ARG A 438 28.54 -1.49 25.71
N VAL A 439 28.44 -1.19 24.42
CA VAL A 439 27.43 -1.78 23.54
C VAL A 439 28.10 -2.63 22.47
N GLU A 440 27.61 -3.86 22.32
CA GLU A 440 28.02 -4.83 21.31
C GLU A 440 26.82 -5.16 20.41
N VAL A 441 27.07 -5.43 19.12
CA VAL A 441 25.99 -5.70 18.15
C VAL A 441 26.26 -7.05 17.46
N GLU A 442 25.37 -8.02 17.67
CA GLU A 442 25.38 -9.29 16.96
C GLU A 442 24.52 -9.16 15.70
N ASP A 443 25.17 -8.82 14.59
CA ASP A 443 24.51 -8.55 13.30
C ASP A 443 25.10 -9.41 12.17
N PRO A 444 24.70 -10.69 12.08
CA PRO A 444 25.27 -11.62 11.11
C PRO A 444 25.02 -11.19 9.65
N GLU A 445 23.92 -10.47 9.41
CA GLU A 445 23.47 -10.02 8.09
C GLU A 445 23.87 -8.57 7.78
N ARG A 446 24.65 -7.91 8.67
CA ARG A 446 25.10 -6.50 8.55
C ARG A 446 23.95 -5.52 8.28
N ILE A 447 22.81 -5.75 8.91
CA ILE A 447 21.60 -4.94 8.79
C ILE A 447 21.80 -3.56 9.43
N LEU A 448 22.57 -3.41 10.50
CA LEU A 448 22.93 -2.16 11.16
C LEU A 448 24.47 -1.97 11.09
N PRO A 449 24.97 -1.09 10.20
CA PRO A 449 26.40 -0.83 10.08
C PRO A 449 26.99 -0.38 11.42
N LEU A 450 28.09 -1.01 11.84
CA LEU A 450 28.79 -0.70 13.10
C LEU A 450 29.22 0.77 13.19
N GLU A 451 29.53 1.41 12.05
CA GLU A 451 29.87 2.84 11.95
C GLU A 451 28.69 3.76 12.32
N GLU A 452 27.45 3.35 12.02
CA GLU A 452 26.25 4.10 12.39
C GLU A 452 25.89 3.90 13.87
N ALA A 453 26.20 2.73 14.43
CA ALA A 453 25.88 2.37 15.81
C ALA A 453 26.93 2.86 16.83
N GLY A 454 28.18 3.14 16.43
CA GLY A 454 29.25 3.50 17.36
C GLY A 454 29.74 2.36 18.26
N ALA A 455 29.28 1.13 18.02
CA ALA A 455 29.55 -0.07 18.82
C ALA A 455 30.87 -0.77 18.43
N HIS A 456 31.42 -1.57 19.36
CA HIS A 456 32.68 -2.32 19.18
C HIS A 456 32.47 -3.80 18.91
#